data_AF-A0AAW1IAI1-F1
#
_entry.id   AF-A0AAW1IAI1-F1
#
_cell.length_a   1.000
_cell.length_b   1.000
_cell.length_c   1.000
_cell.angle_alpha   90.00
_cell.angle_beta   90.00
_cell.angle_gamma   90.00
#
_symmetry.space_group_name_H-M   'P 1'
#
loop_
_entity.id
_entity.type
_entity.pdbx_description
1 polymer ?
#
loop_
_entity_poly.entity_id
_entity_poly.type
_entity_poly.pdbx_seq_one_letter_code
_entity_poly.pdbx_strand_id
1 'polypeptide(L)'
;MLIACPSLVLSPEHERKSIEWVQWLVREEAYFESASGVTASFGEMLLLMAIHFHSNQLSAICDLVCATLGMKIPIRHNNMTRMKQVFTQEIFTEQVVTAHAVKVPVTENLNANMSGFLPIHCIHQLLKSRAFAKHNVNIKNWIYKQICVSVNPLHAVLPLLVDVYVNSIILPNMKHVEQANKPLSENEIRRVFQSSIFGQYFNEKKSFLNMDFDVVENHDVIISETTLTPQLLLLYYLLLYEDCRLSNAQNLAASGRKIKIYSPEFLSELPIKYLLHHAQKDQSSYSTLFGPLLKLLATHFPHLTLVEDWLDDMSMKAAHKTSLVSEYMLVDAFNQLEKTPSKCADILQLLLKKEAIDIWPFAEIITQFSKNILADNVPRYVQDLYKDVWFKLNSVLPRRLWVLTVKNLVGDYSGLTRIDVAEDPLQIMRCDERVYRCAPIFAIVLRVLRASLASSRSQLYQHLQSHPRLDPNGQAVNDAEREEMCRALIAAQVSL
;
A
#
# COMPACT_ATOMS: atom_id res chain seq x y z
N MET A 1 -20.03 -35.94 -10.04
CA MET A 1 -20.36 -37.15 -10.83
C MET A 1 -20.43 -36.90 -12.34
N LEU A 2 -21.19 -35.91 -12.85
CA LEU A 2 -21.27 -35.62 -14.30
C LEU A 2 -19.89 -35.41 -14.97
N ILE A 3 -18.95 -34.77 -14.29
CA ILE A 3 -17.58 -34.54 -14.79
C ILE A 3 -16.69 -35.78 -14.68
N ALA A 4 -16.89 -36.59 -13.64
CA ALA A 4 -16.05 -37.77 -13.35
C ALA A 4 -16.45 -39.01 -14.17
N CYS A 5 -17.72 -39.09 -14.60
CA CYS A 5 -18.31 -40.25 -15.27
C CYS A 5 -18.79 -39.88 -16.68
N PRO A 6 -17.95 -40.07 -17.71
CA PRO A 6 -18.29 -39.72 -19.10
C PRO A 6 -19.54 -40.41 -19.63
N SER A 7 -19.84 -41.60 -19.11
CA SER A 7 -20.95 -42.44 -19.56
C SER A 7 -22.32 -41.80 -19.37
N LEU A 8 -22.44 -40.82 -18.45
CA LEU A 8 -23.69 -40.12 -18.17
C LEU A 8 -24.04 -39.07 -19.23
N VAL A 9 -23.06 -38.61 -20.02
CA VAL A 9 -23.21 -37.52 -21.00
C VAL A 9 -23.01 -38.03 -22.45
N LEU A 10 -22.92 -39.35 -22.66
CA LEU A 10 -22.72 -39.94 -23.99
C LEU A 10 -23.95 -39.81 -24.90
N SER A 11 -25.16 -39.76 -24.34
CA SER A 11 -26.40 -39.59 -25.10
C SER A 11 -26.81 -38.11 -25.12
N PRO A 12 -27.17 -37.55 -26.29
CA PRO A 12 -27.59 -36.14 -26.39
C PRO A 12 -28.85 -35.83 -25.58
N GLU A 13 -29.72 -36.82 -25.33
CA GLU A 13 -30.91 -36.63 -24.50
C GLU A 13 -30.56 -36.51 -23.00
N HIS A 14 -29.61 -37.33 -22.53
CA HIS A 14 -29.10 -37.27 -21.16
C HIS A 14 -28.25 -36.02 -20.92
N GLU A 15 -27.49 -35.58 -21.94
CA GLU A 15 -26.76 -34.32 -21.93
C GLU A 15 -27.73 -33.13 -21.75
N ARG A 16 -28.77 -33.01 -22.58
CA ARG A 16 -29.76 -31.93 -22.47
C ARG A 16 -30.42 -31.88 -21.10
N LYS A 17 -30.89 -33.04 -20.59
CA LYS A 17 -31.50 -33.12 -19.25
C LYS A 17 -30.53 -32.74 -18.13
N SER A 18 -29.25 -33.11 -18.27
CA SER A 18 -28.21 -32.74 -17.30
C SER A 18 -27.94 -31.24 -17.30
N ILE A 19 -27.91 -30.61 -18.48
CA ILE A 19 -27.72 -29.17 -18.63
C ILE A 19 -28.92 -28.40 -18.05
N GLU A 20 -30.14 -28.82 -18.37
CA GLU A 20 -31.37 -28.23 -17.79
C GLU A 20 -31.37 -28.33 -16.26
N TRP A 21 -30.94 -29.46 -15.71
CA TRP A 21 -30.80 -29.64 -14.26
C TRP A 21 -29.76 -28.70 -13.64
N VAL A 22 -28.58 -28.54 -14.26
CA VAL A 22 -27.56 -27.62 -13.75
C VAL A 22 -28.04 -26.17 -13.87
N GLN A 23 -28.68 -25.79 -14.97
CA GLN A 23 -29.27 -24.45 -15.12
C GLN A 23 -30.42 -24.17 -14.14
N TRP A 24 -31.17 -25.20 -13.75
CA TRP A 24 -32.19 -25.09 -12.70
C TRP A 24 -31.53 -24.94 -11.32
N LEU A 25 -30.51 -25.75 -11.01
CA LEU A 25 -29.74 -25.64 -9.76
C LEU A 25 -29.15 -24.24 -9.56
N VAL A 26 -28.62 -23.63 -10.62
CA VAL A 26 -28.09 -22.25 -10.56
C VAL A 26 -29.19 -21.22 -10.31
N ARG A 27 -30.40 -21.44 -10.83
CA ARG A 27 -31.54 -20.52 -10.63
C ARG A 27 -32.11 -20.59 -9.21
N GLU A 28 -32.11 -21.76 -8.60
CA GLU A 28 -32.66 -21.99 -7.26
C GLU A 28 -31.63 -21.82 -6.13
N GLU A 29 -30.41 -21.37 -6.42
CA GLU A 29 -29.34 -21.16 -5.43
C GLU A 29 -29.82 -20.36 -4.21
N ALA A 30 -30.50 -19.23 -4.44
CA ALA A 30 -31.02 -18.36 -3.36
C ALA A 30 -32.10 -19.03 -2.49
N TYR A 31 -32.89 -19.93 -3.07
CA TYR A 31 -33.89 -20.70 -2.33
C TYR A 31 -33.23 -21.73 -1.42
N PHE A 32 -32.21 -22.45 -1.91
CA PHE A 32 -31.50 -23.43 -1.11
C PHE A 32 -30.62 -22.81 -0.02
N GLU A 33 -29.99 -21.65 -0.27
CA GLU A 33 -29.24 -20.91 0.75
C GLU A 33 -30.14 -20.47 1.92
N SER A 34 -31.33 -19.96 1.62
CA SER A 34 -32.28 -19.51 2.65
C SER A 34 -32.93 -20.65 3.43
N ALA A 35 -33.13 -21.82 2.81
CA ALA A 35 -33.78 -22.97 3.45
C ALA A 35 -32.84 -23.88 4.24
N SER A 36 -31.56 -23.99 3.85
CA SER A 36 -30.63 -24.97 4.43
C SER A 36 -29.74 -24.43 5.55
N GLY A 37 -29.56 -23.11 5.66
CA GLY A 37 -28.75 -22.48 6.71
C GLY A 37 -27.25 -22.84 6.67
N VAL A 38 -26.79 -23.53 5.61
CA VAL A 38 -25.38 -23.89 5.40
C VAL A 38 -24.77 -22.90 4.42
N THR A 39 -23.73 -22.19 4.87
CA THR A 39 -23.08 -21.09 4.14
C THR A 39 -22.11 -21.54 3.03
N ALA A 40 -22.02 -22.85 2.76
CA ALA A 40 -21.21 -23.40 1.67
C ALA A 40 -22.15 -23.97 0.60
N SER A 41 -22.63 -23.09 -0.28
CA SER A 41 -23.62 -23.46 -1.28
C SER A 41 -22.95 -24.22 -2.44
N PHE A 42 -23.64 -25.22 -2.97
CA PHE A 42 -23.22 -25.91 -4.21
C PHE A 42 -23.05 -24.93 -5.38
N GLY A 43 -23.67 -23.74 -5.32
CA GLY A 43 -23.51 -22.64 -6.26
C GLY A 43 -22.09 -22.08 -6.26
N GLU A 44 -21.47 -21.91 -5.10
CA GLU A 44 -20.06 -21.49 -4.99
C GLU A 44 -19.11 -22.48 -5.66
N MET A 45 -19.34 -23.79 -5.48
CA MET A 45 -18.53 -24.84 -6.12
C MET A 45 -18.75 -24.89 -7.63
N LEU A 46 -19.99 -24.74 -8.09
CA LEU A 46 -20.31 -24.66 -9.52
C LEU A 46 -19.69 -23.42 -10.18
N LEU A 47 -19.71 -22.29 -9.50
CA LEU A 47 -19.10 -21.05 -9.95
C LEU A 47 -17.57 -21.16 -9.97
N LEU A 48 -16.96 -21.74 -8.94
CA LEU A 48 -15.52 -22.01 -8.89
C LEU A 48 -15.09 -22.90 -10.05
N MET A 49 -15.85 -23.98 -10.32
CA MET A 49 -15.64 -24.83 -11.50
C MET A 49 -15.82 -24.08 -12.81
N ALA A 50 -16.84 -23.23 -12.94
CA ALA A 50 -17.05 -22.42 -14.14
C ALA A 50 -15.86 -21.50 -14.40
N ILE A 51 -15.32 -20.87 -13.35
CA ILE A 51 -14.14 -20.02 -13.47
C ILE A 51 -12.91 -20.86 -13.87
N HIS A 52 -12.74 -22.07 -13.32
CA HIS A 52 -11.66 -22.96 -13.75
C HIS A 52 -11.77 -23.35 -15.22
N PHE A 53 -12.98 -23.64 -15.71
CA PHE A 53 -13.20 -23.90 -17.13
C PHE A 53 -12.86 -22.69 -18.01
N HIS A 54 -13.25 -21.47 -17.62
CA HIS A 54 -12.88 -20.23 -18.31
C HIS A 54 -11.36 -19.96 -18.28
N SER A 55 -10.69 -20.31 -17.18
CA SER A 55 -9.24 -20.17 -17.02
C SER A 55 -8.41 -21.22 -17.77
N ASN A 56 -9.06 -22.21 -18.39
CA ASN A 56 -8.43 -23.38 -19.02
C ASN A 56 -7.55 -24.22 -18.06
N GLN A 57 -7.85 -24.20 -16.76
CA GLN A 57 -7.11 -24.94 -15.72
C GLN A 57 -7.77 -26.30 -15.47
N LEU A 58 -7.63 -27.23 -16.41
CA LEU A 58 -8.31 -28.53 -16.33
C LEU A 58 -7.80 -29.42 -15.18
N SER A 59 -6.53 -29.27 -14.78
CA SER A 59 -5.95 -30.01 -13.64
C SER A 59 -6.62 -29.62 -12.31
N ALA A 60 -6.89 -28.34 -12.10
CA ALA A 60 -7.62 -27.83 -10.93
C ALA A 60 -8.99 -28.49 -10.77
N ILE A 61 -9.69 -28.67 -11.90
CA ILE A 61 -11.01 -29.28 -11.93
C ILE A 61 -10.90 -30.77 -11.59
N CYS A 62 -9.88 -31.46 -12.11
CA CYS A 62 -9.61 -32.85 -11.73
C CYS A 62 -9.34 -32.98 -10.23
N ASP A 63 -8.49 -32.12 -9.66
CA ASP A 63 -8.15 -32.15 -8.24
C ASP A 63 -9.36 -31.83 -7.36
N LEU A 64 -10.16 -30.82 -7.73
CA LEU A 64 -11.41 -30.48 -7.04
C LEU A 64 -12.40 -31.65 -7.07
N VAL A 65 -12.62 -32.25 -8.25
CA VAL A 65 -13.53 -33.40 -8.40
C VAL A 65 -13.02 -34.60 -7.57
N CYS A 66 -11.71 -34.85 -7.55
CA CYS A 66 -11.12 -35.93 -6.75
C CYS A 66 -11.23 -35.66 -5.25
N ALA A 67 -11.04 -34.41 -4.81
CA ALA A 67 -11.19 -33.99 -3.43
C ALA A 67 -12.64 -34.11 -2.94
N THR A 68 -13.60 -33.61 -3.73
CA THR A 68 -15.04 -33.69 -3.41
C THR A 68 -15.55 -35.14 -3.38
N LEU A 69 -15.02 -36.02 -4.23
CA LEU A 69 -15.40 -37.44 -4.25
C LEU A 69 -14.61 -38.29 -3.23
N GLY A 70 -13.54 -37.76 -2.64
CA GLY A 70 -12.63 -38.52 -1.77
C GLY A 70 -11.88 -39.65 -2.50
N MET A 71 -11.80 -39.60 -3.84
CA MET A 71 -11.25 -40.67 -4.68
C MET A 71 -10.40 -40.10 -5.82
N LYS A 72 -9.23 -40.70 -6.07
CA LYS A 72 -8.38 -40.36 -7.22
C LYS A 72 -8.91 -41.07 -8.48
N ILE A 73 -9.53 -40.32 -9.39
CA ILE A 73 -10.10 -40.85 -10.63
C ILE A 73 -9.40 -40.19 -11.83
N PRO A 74 -8.83 -40.98 -12.78
CA PRO A 74 -8.24 -40.41 -13.99
C PRO A 74 -9.32 -39.91 -14.95
N ILE A 75 -9.49 -38.59 -15.07
CA ILE A 75 -10.46 -37.97 -15.97
C ILE A 75 -9.82 -37.76 -17.35
N ARG A 76 -10.45 -38.28 -18.42
CA ARG A 76 -9.97 -38.13 -19.81
C ARG A 76 -10.20 -36.69 -20.31
N HIS A 77 -9.18 -36.12 -20.96
CA HIS A 77 -9.19 -34.73 -21.45
C HIS A 77 -10.31 -34.42 -22.46
N ASN A 78 -10.66 -35.35 -23.37
CA ASN A 78 -11.69 -35.11 -24.39
C ASN A 78 -13.07 -34.80 -23.79
N ASN A 79 -13.45 -35.46 -22.69
CA ASN A 79 -14.73 -35.21 -22.02
C ASN A 79 -14.71 -33.88 -21.26
N MET A 80 -13.53 -33.52 -20.75
CA MET A 80 -13.32 -32.22 -20.11
C MET A 80 -13.48 -31.07 -21.09
N THR A 81 -13.08 -31.24 -22.36
CA THR A 81 -13.29 -30.23 -23.42
C THR A 81 -14.77 -30.01 -23.74
N ARG A 82 -15.58 -31.09 -23.79
CA ARG A 82 -17.03 -30.97 -24.02
C ARG A 82 -17.73 -30.34 -22.81
N MET A 83 -17.41 -30.80 -21.59
CA MET A 83 -17.91 -30.18 -20.37
C MET A 83 -17.49 -28.71 -20.25
N LYS A 84 -16.28 -28.36 -20.68
CA LYS A 84 -15.83 -26.97 -20.76
C LYS A 84 -16.72 -26.15 -21.70
N GLN A 85 -17.06 -26.66 -22.88
CA GLN A 85 -17.96 -25.94 -23.81
C GLN A 85 -19.32 -25.69 -23.16
N VAL A 86 -19.93 -26.74 -22.58
CA VAL A 86 -21.22 -26.65 -21.90
C VAL A 86 -21.17 -25.63 -20.76
N PHE A 87 -20.16 -25.69 -19.89
CA PHE A 87 -20.01 -24.76 -18.77
C PHE A 87 -19.71 -23.33 -19.22
N THR A 88 -18.86 -23.13 -20.22
CA THR A 88 -18.42 -21.77 -20.63
C THR A 88 -19.38 -21.08 -21.57
N GLN A 89 -20.18 -21.82 -22.35
CA GLN A 89 -21.04 -21.27 -23.40
C GLN A 89 -22.53 -21.36 -23.08
N GLU A 90 -22.99 -22.41 -22.37
CA GLU A 90 -24.42 -22.67 -22.20
C GLU A 90 -24.94 -22.46 -20.76
N ILE A 91 -24.10 -22.73 -19.75
CA ILE A 91 -24.50 -22.65 -18.35
C ILE A 91 -24.00 -21.35 -17.72
N PHE A 92 -22.68 -21.13 -17.76
CA PHE A 92 -22.02 -20.01 -17.11
C PHE A 92 -21.22 -19.22 -18.14
N THR A 93 -21.92 -18.38 -18.90
CA THR A 93 -21.26 -17.46 -19.83
C THR A 93 -20.29 -16.54 -19.09
N GLU A 94 -19.27 -16.04 -19.80
CA GLU A 94 -18.27 -15.13 -19.24
C GLU A 94 -18.93 -13.93 -18.51
N GLN A 95 -20.03 -13.41 -19.05
CA GLN A 95 -20.81 -12.33 -18.44
C GLN A 95 -21.43 -12.73 -17.08
N VAL A 96 -22.08 -13.89 -17.02
CA VAL A 96 -22.73 -14.38 -15.80
C VAL A 96 -21.69 -14.66 -14.71
N VAL A 97 -20.58 -15.30 -15.07
CA VAL A 97 -19.48 -15.59 -14.14
C VAL A 97 -18.88 -14.31 -13.59
N THR A 98 -18.64 -13.32 -14.45
CA THR A 98 -18.09 -12.02 -14.05
C THR A 98 -19.02 -11.29 -13.08
N ALA A 99 -20.34 -11.32 -13.32
CA ALA A 99 -21.31 -10.69 -12.43
C ALA A 99 -21.40 -11.37 -11.06
N HIS A 100 -21.28 -12.70 -11.01
CA HIS A 100 -21.31 -13.47 -9.75
C HIS A 100 -19.99 -13.40 -8.99
N ALA A 101 -18.87 -13.19 -9.67
CA ALA A 101 -17.54 -13.13 -9.05
C ALA A 101 -17.43 -12.06 -7.94
N VAL A 102 -18.21 -10.98 -8.00
CA VAL A 102 -18.22 -9.92 -6.95
C VAL A 102 -18.88 -10.39 -5.65
N LYS A 103 -19.79 -11.37 -5.73
CA LYS A 103 -20.53 -11.91 -4.57
C LYS A 103 -19.78 -13.01 -3.84
N VAL A 104 -18.78 -13.64 -4.49
CA VAL A 104 -17.98 -14.71 -3.90
C VAL A 104 -17.32 -14.18 -2.62
N PRO A 105 -17.38 -14.91 -1.49
CA PRO A 105 -16.71 -14.48 -0.27
C PRO A 105 -15.20 -14.38 -0.47
N VAL A 106 -14.58 -13.45 0.25
CA VAL A 106 -13.12 -13.36 0.29
C VAL A 106 -12.55 -14.56 1.06
N THR A 107 -11.34 -14.96 0.72
CA THR A 107 -10.62 -15.98 1.48
C THR A 107 -10.07 -15.37 2.76
N GLU A 108 -10.66 -15.72 3.90
CA GLU A 108 -10.21 -15.27 5.21
C GLU A 108 -8.82 -15.81 5.54
N ASN A 109 -7.99 -14.99 6.21
CA ASN A 109 -6.65 -15.34 6.67
C ASN A 109 -5.74 -15.91 5.56
N LEU A 110 -5.87 -15.37 4.34
CA LEU A 110 -5.11 -15.83 3.19
C LEU A 110 -3.60 -15.74 3.44
N ASN A 111 -2.90 -16.86 3.33
CA ASN A 111 -1.46 -16.97 3.54
C ASN A 111 -0.82 -18.00 2.58
N ALA A 112 0.51 -17.99 2.47
CA ALA A 112 1.28 -18.81 1.54
C ALA A 112 1.19 -20.33 1.78
N ASN A 113 0.74 -20.76 2.96
CA ASN A 113 0.61 -22.18 3.28
C ASN A 113 -0.72 -22.78 2.76
N MET A 114 -1.66 -21.91 2.37
CA MET A 114 -2.91 -22.37 1.77
C MET A 114 -2.63 -22.94 0.38
N SER A 115 -3.02 -24.20 0.18
CA SER A 115 -2.89 -24.90 -1.09
C SER A 115 -4.26 -25.12 -1.73
N GLY A 116 -4.26 -25.35 -3.04
CA GLY A 116 -5.48 -25.50 -3.82
C GLY A 116 -5.92 -24.21 -4.49
N PHE A 117 -7.01 -24.32 -5.25
CA PHE A 117 -7.50 -23.24 -6.08
C PHE A 117 -8.54 -22.39 -5.32
N LEU A 118 -8.04 -21.31 -4.73
CA LEU A 118 -8.81 -20.36 -3.95
C LEU A 118 -9.52 -19.31 -4.85
N PRO A 119 -10.65 -18.71 -4.40
CA PRO A 119 -11.35 -17.62 -5.10
C PRO A 119 -10.45 -16.52 -5.65
N ILE A 120 -9.36 -16.19 -4.95
CA ILE A 120 -8.39 -15.19 -5.39
C ILE A 120 -7.73 -15.51 -6.74
N HIS A 121 -7.44 -16.78 -7.03
CA HIS A 121 -6.85 -17.19 -8.31
C HIS A 121 -7.82 -16.95 -9.48
N CYS A 122 -9.10 -17.21 -9.21
CA CYS A 122 -10.20 -17.01 -10.12
C CYS A 122 -10.39 -15.52 -10.44
N ILE A 123 -10.43 -14.66 -9.42
CA ILE A 123 -10.52 -13.21 -9.59
C ILE A 123 -9.30 -12.66 -10.33
N HIS A 124 -8.09 -13.11 -9.98
CA HIS A 124 -6.86 -12.74 -10.68
C HIS A 124 -6.93 -13.07 -12.17
N GLN A 125 -7.41 -14.27 -12.53
CA GLN A 125 -7.53 -14.68 -13.92
C GLN A 125 -8.60 -13.87 -14.69
N LEU A 126 -9.77 -13.62 -14.09
CA LEU A 126 -10.84 -12.81 -14.69
C LEU A 126 -10.40 -11.35 -14.91
N LEU A 127 -9.62 -10.80 -13.98
CA LEU A 127 -8.97 -9.49 -14.15
C LEU A 127 -7.95 -9.52 -15.29
N LYS A 128 -7.16 -10.59 -15.39
CA LYS A 128 -6.14 -10.76 -16.44
C LYS A 128 -6.75 -10.86 -17.84
N SER A 129 -7.89 -11.55 -17.97
CA SER A 129 -8.66 -11.63 -19.23
C SER A 129 -9.49 -10.38 -19.53
N ARG A 130 -9.46 -9.35 -18.67
CA ARG A 130 -10.25 -8.11 -18.79
C ARG A 130 -11.78 -8.34 -18.77
N ALA A 131 -12.25 -9.46 -18.23
CA ALA A 131 -13.68 -9.81 -18.20
C ALA A 131 -14.53 -8.77 -17.45
N PHE A 132 -14.05 -8.29 -16.31
CA PHE A 132 -14.70 -7.22 -15.52
C PHE A 132 -14.89 -5.92 -16.32
N ALA A 133 -13.87 -5.53 -17.10
CA ALA A 133 -13.95 -4.34 -17.94
C ALA A 133 -14.89 -4.53 -19.13
N LYS A 134 -14.90 -5.72 -19.73
CA LYS A 134 -15.76 -6.09 -20.87
C LYS A 134 -17.25 -6.10 -20.50
N HIS A 135 -17.57 -6.52 -19.28
CA HIS A 135 -18.96 -6.65 -18.81
C HIS A 135 -19.40 -5.55 -17.84
N ASN A 136 -18.60 -4.50 -17.68
CA ASN A 136 -18.87 -3.36 -16.80
C ASN A 136 -19.19 -3.75 -15.33
N VAL A 137 -18.41 -4.66 -14.76
CA VAL A 137 -18.58 -5.13 -13.38
C VAL A 137 -17.43 -4.61 -12.51
N ASN A 138 -17.77 -3.92 -11.41
CA ASN A 138 -16.78 -3.34 -10.50
C ASN A 138 -16.38 -4.33 -9.39
N ILE A 139 -15.10 -4.74 -9.36
CA ILE A 139 -14.57 -5.68 -8.36
C ILE A 139 -13.86 -4.99 -7.17
N LYS A 140 -13.82 -3.66 -7.13
CA LYS A 140 -13.07 -2.86 -6.13
C LYS A 140 -13.27 -3.34 -4.70
N ASN A 141 -14.52 -3.47 -4.26
CA ASN A 141 -14.85 -3.78 -2.86
C ASN A 141 -14.35 -5.17 -2.46
N TRP A 142 -14.42 -6.13 -3.39
CA TRP A 142 -13.92 -7.49 -3.17
C TRP A 142 -12.39 -7.48 -2.99
N ILE A 143 -11.66 -6.78 -3.87
CA ILE A 143 -10.20 -6.66 -3.80
C ILE A 143 -9.78 -6.00 -2.48
N TYR A 144 -10.44 -4.90 -2.10
CA TYR A 144 -10.16 -4.22 -0.83
C TYR A 144 -10.36 -5.15 0.37
N LYS A 145 -11.51 -5.85 0.43
CA LYS A 145 -11.80 -6.81 1.49
C LYS A 145 -10.77 -7.95 1.54
N GLN A 146 -10.40 -8.50 0.38
CA GLN A 146 -9.41 -9.60 0.30
C GLN A 146 -8.03 -9.17 0.79
N ILE A 147 -7.59 -7.94 0.46
CA ILE A 147 -6.33 -7.39 0.96
C ILE A 147 -6.38 -7.24 2.48
N CYS A 148 -7.50 -6.74 3.04
CA CYS A 148 -7.65 -6.51 4.48
C CYS A 148 -7.60 -7.80 5.32
N VAL A 149 -8.07 -8.93 4.77
CA VAL A 149 -8.10 -10.23 5.48
C VAL A 149 -6.88 -11.12 5.20
N SER A 150 -5.87 -10.60 4.47
CA SER A 150 -4.65 -11.36 4.16
C SER A 150 -3.65 -11.30 5.31
N VAL A 151 -2.92 -12.40 5.55
CA VAL A 151 -1.98 -12.53 6.67
C VAL A 151 -0.62 -13.04 6.18
N ASN A 152 0.40 -13.00 7.05
CA ASN A 152 1.71 -13.58 6.77
C ASN A 152 1.71 -15.11 7.03
N PRO A 153 2.55 -15.90 6.33
CA PRO A 153 3.41 -15.54 5.19
C PRO A 153 2.59 -15.16 3.95
N LEU A 154 3.07 -14.20 3.14
CA LEU A 154 2.32 -13.63 2.04
C LEU A 154 2.08 -14.63 0.90
N HIS A 155 0.81 -14.81 0.52
CA HIS A 155 0.46 -15.67 -0.63
C HIS A 155 0.93 -15.05 -1.96
N ALA A 156 1.66 -15.82 -2.79
CA ALA A 156 2.34 -15.33 -4.00
C ALA A 156 1.41 -14.70 -5.07
N VAL A 157 0.12 -15.05 -5.08
CA VAL A 157 -0.88 -14.46 -6.00
C VAL A 157 -1.27 -13.01 -5.64
N LEU A 158 -1.08 -12.57 -4.39
CA LEU A 158 -1.54 -11.25 -3.94
C LEU A 158 -0.85 -10.09 -4.66
N PRO A 159 0.49 -10.05 -4.79
CA PRO A 159 1.16 -9.03 -5.60
C PRO A 159 0.67 -9.04 -7.06
N LEU A 160 0.52 -10.22 -7.67
CA LEU A 160 0.04 -10.36 -9.06
C LEU A 160 -1.39 -9.85 -9.23
N LEU A 161 -2.26 -10.10 -8.24
CA LEU A 161 -3.61 -9.58 -8.23
C LEU A 161 -3.62 -8.05 -8.21
N VAL A 162 -2.80 -7.43 -7.35
CA VAL A 162 -2.65 -5.98 -7.27
C VAL A 162 -2.16 -5.42 -8.62
N ASP A 163 -1.18 -6.08 -9.25
CA ASP A 163 -0.65 -5.66 -10.55
C ASP A 163 -1.73 -5.59 -11.63
N VAL A 164 -2.48 -6.68 -11.78
CA VAL A 164 -3.52 -6.76 -12.81
C VAL A 164 -4.67 -5.81 -12.48
N TYR A 165 -4.99 -5.62 -11.19
CA TYR A 165 -6.02 -4.69 -10.76
C TYR A 165 -5.64 -3.23 -11.09
N VAL A 166 -4.42 -2.79 -10.76
CA VAL A 166 -3.92 -1.44 -11.13
C VAL A 166 -3.96 -1.23 -12.64
N ASN A 167 -3.45 -2.21 -13.41
CA ASN A 167 -3.50 -2.19 -14.87
C ASN A 167 -4.93 -2.17 -15.43
N SER A 168 -5.90 -2.74 -14.71
CA SER A 168 -7.32 -2.69 -15.08
C SER A 168 -7.93 -1.29 -14.93
N ILE A 169 -7.40 -0.48 -13.99
CA ILE A 169 -7.86 0.89 -13.72
C ILE A 169 -7.14 1.89 -14.62
N ILE A 170 -5.85 1.72 -14.92
CA ILE A 170 -5.07 2.74 -15.61
C ILE A 170 -5.09 2.55 -17.13
N LEU A 171 -4.90 1.32 -17.61
CA LEU A 171 -4.75 1.08 -19.04
C LEU A 171 -6.10 1.15 -19.76
N PRO A 172 -6.21 1.91 -20.87
CA PRO A 172 -7.46 2.08 -21.60
C PRO A 172 -7.89 0.79 -22.28
N ASN A 173 -9.19 0.50 -22.22
CA ASN A 173 -9.81 -0.53 -23.04
C ASN A 173 -10.23 0.11 -24.38
N MET A 174 -9.72 -0.40 -25.49
CA MET A 174 -9.98 0.12 -26.85
C MET A 174 -11.47 0.18 -27.23
N LYS A 175 -12.36 -0.51 -26.49
CA LYS A 175 -13.79 -0.62 -26.81
C LYS A 175 -14.75 0.04 -25.82
N HIS A 176 -14.29 0.41 -24.62
CA HIS A 176 -15.16 0.97 -23.57
C HIS A 176 -14.58 2.26 -22.99
N VAL A 177 -15.39 3.33 -23.04
CA VAL A 177 -15.03 4.67 -22.57
C VAL A 177 -15.04 4.73 -21.04
N GLU A 178 -15.94 3.97 -20.38
CA GLU A 178 -16.02 3.88 -18.92
C GLU A 178 -15.26 2.66 -18.38
N GLN A 179 -14.47 2.88 -17.33
CA GLN A 179 -13.81 1.80 -16.59
C GLN A 179 -14.75 1.27 -15.52
N ALA A 180 -15.01 -0.04 -15.60
CA ALA A 180 -15.78 -0.77 -14.59
C ALA A 180 -15.15 -0.68 -13.19
N ASN A 181 -13.82 -0.78 -13.14
CA ASN A 181 -13.07 -0.81 -11.89
C ASN A 181 -12.66 0.60 -11.46
N LYS A 182 -12.97 0.94 -10.20
CA LYS A 182 -12.61 2.22 -9.59
C LYS A 182 -11.37 2.06 -8.72
N PRO A 183 -10.50 3.09 -8.61
CA PRO A 183 -9.38 3.08 -7.66
C PRO A 183 -9.88 3.07 -6.21
N LEU A 184 -9.00 2.65 -5.30
CA LEU A 184 -9.22 2.77 -3.86
C LEU A 184 -9.22 4.25 -3.45
N SER A 185 -10.02 4.59 -2.45
CA SER A 185 -10.07 5.94 -1.87
C SER A 185 -9.03 6.08 -0.77
N GLU A 186 -8.60 7.31 -0.53
CA GLU A 186 -7.67 7.63 0.57
C GLU A 186 -8.26 7.23 1.92
N ASN A 187 -9.57 7.40 2.12
CA ASN A 187 -10.24 7.02 3.36
C ASN A 187 -10.28 5.50 3.58
N GLU A 188 -10.49 4.70 2.53
CA GLU A 188 -10.39 3.24 2.61
C GLU A 188 -8.98 2.79 3.00
N ILE A 189 -7.96 3.43 2.44
CA ILE A 189 -6.58 3.10 2.75
C ILE A 189 -6.25 3.56 4.17
N ARG A 190 -6.55 4.82 4.53
CA ARG A 190 -6.36 5.38 5.88
C ARG A 190 -6.95 4.50 6.97
N ARG A 191 -8.14 3.91 6.78
CA ARG A 191 -8.74 2.98 7.76
C ARG A 191 -7.84 1.80 8.14
N VAL A 192 -7.08 1.27 7.18
CA VAL A 192 -6.13 0.16 7.43
C VAL A 192 -4.90 0.64 8.20
N PHE A 193 -4.44 1.88 7.95
CA PHE A 193 -3.33 2.46 8.70
C PHE A 193 -3.76 3.03 10.07
N GLN A 194 -5.02 3.44 10.23
CA GLN A 194 -5.63 3.94 11.46
C GLN A 194 -5.89 2.86 12.50
N SER A 195 -6.11 1.62 12.06
CA SER A 195 -6.23 0.45 12.93
C SER A 195 -4.87 -0.10 13.39
N SER A 196 -3.78 0.48 12.88
CA SER A 196 -2.41 0.18 13.28
C SER A 196 -2.00 0.94 14.54
N ILE A 197 -0.85 0.58 15.10
CA ILE A 197 -0.07 1.36 16.10
C ILE A 197 0.08 2.86 15.73
N PHE A 198 0.01 3.19 14.44
CA PHE A 198 0.11 4.57 13.93
C PHE A 198 -1.21 5.35 13.95
N GLY A 199 -2.34 4.72 14.33
CA GLY A 199 -3.65 5.32 14.14
C GLY A 199 -3.91 6.61 14.90
N GLN A 200 -3.20 6.82 16.00
CA GLN A 200 -3.23 8.08 16.75
C GLN A 200 -2.74 9.27 15.90
N TYR A 201 -1.83 9.04 14.95
CA TYR A 201 -1.27 10.10 14.08
C TYR A 201 -2.09 10.35 12.82
N PHE A 202 -2.94 9.41 12.41
CA PHE A 202 -3.88 9.58 11.29
C PHE A 202 -5.20 10.24 11.72
N ASN A 203 -5.41 10.45 13.02
CA ASN A 203 -6.60 11.05 13.61
C ASN A 203 -6.44 12.57 13.84
N GLU A 204 -5.69 13.28 13.00
CA GLU A 204 -5.46 14.74 13.06
C GLU A 204 -6.71 15.62 12.82
N LYS A 205 -7.88 15.19 13.28
CA LYS A 205 -9.04 16.06 13.60
C LYS A 205 -9.10 16.45 15.09
N LYS A 206 -7.97 16.46 15.80
CA LYS A 206 -7.84 17.14 17.10
C LYS A 206 -6.92 18.37 17.06
N SER A 207 -6.75 18.99 15.89
CA SER A 207 -6.20 20.34 15.77
C SER A 207 -7.25 21.28 15.14
N PHE A 208 -8.02 21.96 15.99
CA PHE A 208 -8.59 23.31 15.86
C PHE A 208 -9.37 23.81 14.61
N LEU A 209 -9.96 22.98 13.74
CA LEU A 209 -10.97 23.48 12.79
C LEU A 209 -12.20 22.55 12.69
N ASN A 210 -13.33 23.05 13.18
CA ASN A 210 -14.66 22.47 12.98
C ASN A 210 -15.00 22.41 11.48
N MET A 211 -15.12 21.21 10.93
CA MET A 211 -16.07 20.94 9.85
C MET A 211 -16.59 19.52 10.01
N ASP A 212 -17.91 19.46 10.13
CA ASP A 212 -18.75 18.28 10.27
C ASP A 212 -18.33 17.18 9.29
N PHE A 213 -18.10 15.98 9.82
CA PHE A 213 -17.90 14.79 9.00
C PHE A 213 -19.19 14.01 9.07
N ASP A 214 -19.96 14.05 7.97
CA ASP A 214 -21.10 13.17 7.78
C ASP A 214 -20.62 11.71 7.88
N VAL A 215 -21.06 11.06 8.95
CA VAL A 215 -20.95 9.62 9.15
C VAL A 215 -21.90 8.98 8.15
N VAL A 216 -21.41 8.67 6.96
CA VAL A 216 -22.14 7.77 6.06
C VAL A 216 -21.94 6.35 6.59
N GLU A 217 -22.92 5.93 7.39
CA GLU A 217 -23.15 4.54 7.76
C GLU A 217 -23.28 3.66 6.50
N ASN A 218 -22.49 2.58 6.48
CA ASN A 218 -22.58 1.33 5.72
C ASN A 218 -21.31 1.03 4.92
N HIS A 219 -20.50 0.09 5.43
CA HIS A 219 -20.14 -1.17 4.75
C HIS A 219 -19.27 -2.01 5.70
N ASP A 220 -19.83 -3.16 6.10
CA ASP A 220 -19.31 -4.15 7.04
C ASP A 220 -17.87 -4.60 6.75
N VAL A 221 -16.91 -3.98 7.45
CA VAL A 221 -15.59 -4.58 7.69
C VAL A 221 -15.22 -4.23 9.13
N ILE A 222 -15.38 -5.19 10.04
CA ILE A 222 -14.84 -5.08 11.40
C ILE A 222 -13.32 -5.26 11.26
N ILE A 223 -12.61 -4.15 11.17
CA ILE A 223 -11.15 -4.13 11.08
C ILE A 223 -10.58 -4.40 12.48
N SER A 224 -10.35 -5.67 12.81
CA SER A 224 -9.59 -6.08 14.00
C SER A 224 -8.09 -6.03 13.69
N GLU A 225 -7.29 -5.52 14.64
CA GLU A 225 -5.82 -5.36 14.63
C GLU A 225 -5.14 -5.65 13.28
N THR A 226 -5.03 -4.64 12.40
CA THR A 226 -4.48 -4.89 11.07
C THR A 226 -3.02 -5.28 11.14
N THR A 227 -2.76 -6.49 10.65
CA THR A 227 -1.42 -7.05 10.50
C THR A 227 -0.59 -6.24 9.51
N LEU A 228 0.72 -6.47 9.50
CA LEU A 228 1.65 -5.82 8.58
C LEU A 228 1.32 -6.08 7.09
N THR A 229 0.71 -7.24 6.79
CA THR A 229 0.44 -7.71 5.42
C THR A 229 -0.48 -6.78 4.60
N PRO A 230 -1.70 -6.43 5.07
CA PRO A 230 -2.55 -5.47 4.36
C PRO A 230 -1.89 -4.10 4.13
N GLN A 231 -1.12 -3.60 5.11
CA GLN A 231 -0.44 -2.31 5.01
C GLN A 231 0.63 -2.33 3.92
N LEU A 232 1.42 -3.39 3.84
CA LEU A 232 2.41 -3.59 2.78
C LEU A 232 1.78 -3.73 1.39
N LEU A 233 0.68 -4.46 1.27
CA LEU A 233 -0.04 -4.64 0.00
C LEU A 233 -0.69 -3.33 -0.49
N LEU A 234 -1.25 -2.54 0.42
CA LEU A 234 -1.81 -1.22 0.08
C LEU A 234 -0.71 -0.22 -0.27
N LEU A 235 0.43 -0.26 0.41
CA LEU A 235 1.60 0.53 0.03
C LEU A 235 2.09 0.14 -1.37
N TYR A 236 2.20 -1.16 -1.65
CA TYR A 236 2.56 -1.66 -2.98
C TYR A 236 1.56 -1.21 -4.05
N TYR A 237 0.26 -1.31 -3.78
CA TYR A 237 -0.81 -0.81 -4.65
C TYR A 237 -0.64 0.67 -4.96
N LEU A 238 -0.41 1.52 -3.96
CA LEU A 238 -0.25 2.96 -4.14
C LEU A 238 0.95 3.30 -5.01
N LEU A 239 2.10 2.71 -4.72
CA LEU A 239 3.33 2.96 -5.47
C LEU A 239 3.23 2.46 -6.91
N LEU A 240 2.66 1.27 -7.10
CA LEU A 240 2.44 0.72 -8.43
C LEU A 240 1.42 1.54 -9.23
N TYR A 241 0.39 2.04 -8.56
CA TYR A 241 -0.59 2.93 -9.18
C TYR A 241 0.06 4.21 -9.68
N GLU A 242 0.87 4.87 -8.85
CA GLU A 242 1.63 6.05 -9.26
C GLU A 242 2.62 5.74 -10.40
N ASP A 243 3.33 4.62 -10.33
CA ASP A 243 4.26 4.17 -11.38
C ASP A 243 3.57 3.98 -12.74
N CYS A 244 2.45 3.25 -12.74
CA CYS A 244 1.67 3.03 -13.94
C CYS A 244 1.03 4.31 -14.47
N ARG A 245 0.58 5.22 -13.58
CA ARG A 245 0.00 6.52 -13.96
C ARG A 245 1.03 7.40 -14.66
N LEU A 246 2.23 7.51 -14.08
CA LEU A 246 3.34 8.30 -14.65
C LEU A 246 3.86 7.68 -15.94
N SER A 247 4.08 6.37 -15.98
CA SER A 247 4.55 5.66 -17.18
C SER A 247 3.59 5.76 -18.37
N ASN A 248 2.29 5.94 -18.12
CA ASN A 248 1.27 6.08 -19.16
C ASN A 248 0.73 7.51 -19.31
N ALA A 249 1.33 8.51 -18.66
CA ALA A 249 0.79 9.87 -18.58
C ALA A 249 0.46 10.50 -19.94
N GLN A 250 1.29 10.27 -20.96
CA GLN A 250 1.06 10.75 -22.33
C GLN A 250 -0.23 10.18 -22.94
N ASN A 251 -0.40 8.86 -22.87
CA ASN A 251 -1.60 8.17 -23.38
C ASN A 251 -2.87 8.63 -22.64
N LEU A 252 -2.73 8.85 -21.33
CA LEU A 252 -3.83 9.29 -20.48
C LEU A 252 -4.25 10.73 -20.81
N ALA A 253 -3.28 11.63 -20.96
CA ALA A 253 -3.52 13.01 -21.36
C ALA A 253 -4.17 13.09 -22.75
N ALA A 254 -3.68 12.31 -23.72
CA ALA A 254 -4.26 12.25 -25.07
C ALA A 254 -5.70 11.72 -25.07
N SER A 255 -6.01 10.79 -24.17
CA SER A 255 -7.36 10.25 -24.01
C SER A 255 -8.33 11.18 -23.26
N GLY A 256 -7.86 12.29 -22.69
CA GLY A 256 -8.66 13.22 -21.90
C GLY A 256 -9.26 12.62 -20.61
N ARG A 257 -8.75 11.47 -20.17
CA ARG A 257 -9.30 10.72 -19.02
C ARG A 257 -8.88 11.35 -17.70
N LYS A 258 -9.86 11.59 -16.82
CA LYS A 258 -9.61 12.01 -15.44
C LYS A 258 -9.32 10.80 -14.56
N ILE A 259 -8.05 10.63 -14.20
CA ILE A 259 -7.59 9.57 -13.29
C ILE A 259 -7.40 10.17 -11.90
N LYS A 260 -7.70 9.39 -10.87
CA LYS A 260 -7.49 9.80 -9.48
C LYS A 260 -6.00 10.02 -9.24
N ILE A 261 -5.65 11.16 -8.63
CA ILE A 261 -4.31 11.44 -8.14
C ILE A 261 -4.41 11.39 -6.61
N TYR A 262 -3.48 10.68 -5.96
CA TYR A 262 -3.42 10.65 -4.51
C TYR A 262 -2.73 11.92 -4.00
N SER A 263 -3.30 12.48 -2.93
CA SER A 263 -2.81 13.73 -2.37
C SER A 263 -1.41 13.56 -1.74
N PRO A 264 -0.47 14.50 -1.93
CA PRO A 264 0.85 14.43 -1.32
C PRO A 264 0.77 14.44 0.21
N GLU A 265 -0.25 15.08 0.78
CA GLU A 265 -0.54 15.09 2.21
C GLU A 265 -0.83 13.68 2.70
N PHE A 266 -1.75 12.97 2.05
CA PHE A 266 -2.04 11.58 2.37
C PHE A 266 -0.80 10.69 2.23
N LEU A 267 -0.03 10.84 1.14
CA LEU A 267 1.19 10.06 0.95
C LEU A 267 2.21 10.33 2.05
N SER A 268 2.30 11.56 2.57
CA SER A 268 3.23 11.98 3.63
C SER A 268 2.96 11.31 4.99
N GLU A 269 1.69 10.99 5.27
CA GLU A 269 1.23 10.34 6.52
C GLU A 269 1.68 8.87 6.62
N LEU A 270 2.00 8.23 5.49
CA LEU A 270 2.28 6.80 5.45
C LEU A 270 3.65 6.45 6.09
N PRO A 271 3.71 5.45 6.99
CA PRO A 271 4.93 4.98 7.66
C PRO A 271 5.77 4.06 6.75
N ILE A 272 6.14 4.57 5.57
CA ILE A 272 6.81 3.80 4.50
C ILE A 272 8.08 3.10 4.99
N LYS A 273 8.97 3.84 5.67
CA LYS A 273 10.28 3.32 6.10
C LYS A 273 10.13 2.25 7.17
N TYR A 274 9.23 2.46 8.13
CA TYR A 274 8.87 1.45 9.13
C TYR A 274 8.37 0.15 8.50
N LEU A 275 7.41 0.24 7.57
CA LEU A 275 6.87 -0.92 6.88
C LEU A 275 7.95 -1.71 6.14
N LEU A 276 8.85 -0.99 5.47
CA LEU A 276 9.95 -1.58 4.72
C LEU A 276 10.96 -2.28 5.64
N HIS A 277 11.31 -1.67 6.77
CA HIS A 277 12.19 -2.27 7.78
C HIS A 277 11.61 -3.58 8.33
N HIS A 278 10.31 -3.58 8.66
CA HIS A 278 9.65 -4.80 9.13
C HIS A 278 9.53 -5.88 8.06
N ALA A 279 9.26 -5.50 6.81
CA ALA A 279 9.26 -6.44 5.68
C ALA A 279 10.65 -7.05 5.44
N GLN A 280 11.72 -6.26 5.61
CA GLN A 280 13.11 -6.73 5.50
C GLN A 280 13.48 -7.70 6.64
N LYS A 281 13.04 -7.42 7.88
CA LYS A 281 13.28 -8.29 9.04
C LYS A 281 12.59 -9.64 8.87
N ASP A 282 11.42 -9.69 8.25
CA ASP A 282 10.63 -10.90 7.95
C ASP A 282 10.73 -11.29 6.46
N GLN A 283 11.96 -11.32 5.92
CA GLN A 283 12.23 -11.54 4.49
C GLN A 283 11.64 -12.85 3.95
N SER A 284 11.59 -13.91 4.76
CA SER A 284 11.00 -15.20 4.35
C SER A 284 9.52 -15.07 4.00
N SER A 285 8.78 -14.29 4.78
CA SER A 285 7.32 -14.14 4.66
C SER A 285 6.90 -13.19 3.55
N TYR A 286 7.77 -12.24 3.17
CA TYR A 286 7.47 -11.19 2.18
C TYR A 286 8.40 -11.19 0.96
N SER A 287 9.15 -12.26 0.74
CA SER A 287 10.16 -12.37 -0.33
C SER A 287 9.64 -11.98 -1.72
N THR A 288 8.40 -12.34 -2.06
CA THR A 288 7.79 -12.05 -3.36
C THR A 288 7.37 -10.59 -3.52
N LEU A 289 7.21 -9.83 -2.43
CA LEU A 289 6.75 -8.44 -2.43
C LEU A 289 7.89 -7.45 -2.21
N PHE A 290 8.87 -7.79 -1.37
CA PHE A 290 9.91 -6.87 -0.93
C PHE A 290 10.73 -6.29 -2.09
N GLY A 291 11.19 -7.13 -3.03
CA GLY A 291 11.98 -6.70 -4.17
C GLY A 291 11.25 -5.67 -5.07
N PRO A 292 10.05 -6.01 -5.58
CA PRO A 292 9.21 -5.07 -6.34
C PRO A 292 8.90 -3.78 -5.56
N LEU A 293 8.57 -3.89 -4.27
CA LEU A 293 8.27 -2.74 -3.42
C LEU A 293 9.47 -1.80 -3.28
N LEU A 294 10.66 -2.35 -3.01
CA LEU A 294 11.90 -1.57 -2.90
C LEU A 294 12.25 -0.87 -4.21
N LYS A 295 12.07 -1.55 -5.35
CA LYS A 295 12.27 -0.93 -6.67
C LYS A 295 11.37 0.29 -6.84
N LEU A 296 10.07 0.14 -6.57
CA LEU A 296 9.11 1.25 -6.70
C LEU A 296 9.45 2.41 -5.74
N LEU A 297 9.87 2.10 -4.52
CA LEU A 297 10.30 3.13 -3.56
C LEU A 297 11.55 3.87 -4.01
N ALA A 298 12.56 3.17 -4.53
CA ALA A 298 13.77 3.79 -5.03
C ALA A 298 13.49 4.72 -6.23
N THR A 299 12.45 4.41 -7.02
CA THR A 299 11.99 5.25 -8.15
C THR A 299 11.18 6.46 -7.69
N HIS A 300 10.18 6.27 -6.82
CA HIS A 300 9.21 7.33 -6.47
C HIS A 300 9.56 8.13 -5.22
N PHE A 301 10.29 7.54 -4.28
CA PHE A 301 10.68 8.14 -3.00
C PHE A 301 12.18 7.95 -2.73
N PRO A 302 13.08 8.41 -3.62
CA PRO A 302 14.53 8.20 -3.47
C PRO A 302 15.11 8.82 -2.19
N HIS A 303 14.45 9.86 -1.65
CA HIS A 303 14.81 10.50 -0.38
C HIS A 303 14.58 9.59 0.85
N LEU A 304 13.75 8.54 0.74
CA LEU A 304 13.52 7.55 1.81
C LEU A 304 14.44 6.33 1.69
N THR A 305 15.10 6.14 0.55
CA THR A 305 16.00 5.00 0.27
C THR A 305 17.46 5.43 0.22
N LEU A 306 17.84 6.46 0.98
CA LEU A 306 19.22 6.92 1.08
C LEU A 306 20.06 5.87 1.80
N VAL A 307 21.20 5.49 1.22
CA VAL A 307 22.04 4.37 1.71
C VAL A 307 22.47 4.54 3.17
N GLU A 308 22.81 5.77 3.57
CA GLU A 308 23.22 6.10 4.95
C GLU A 308 22.18 5.65 5.98
N ASP A 309 20.89 5.86 5.69
CA ASP A 309 19.79 5.51 6.60
C ASP A 309 19.63 3.99 6.79
N TRP A 310 20.07 3.19 5.82
CA TRP A 310 19.94 1.74 5.85
C TRP A 310 21.13 1.06 6.53
N LEU A 311 22.29 1.72 6.52
CA LEU A 311 23.50 1.23 7.20
C LEU A 311 23.39 1.45 8.71
N ASP A 312 22.83 2.59 9.14
CA ASP A 312 22.72 2.93 10.56
C ASP A 312 21.74 1.99 11.31
N ASP A 313 20.65 1.57 10.66
CA ASP A 313 19.66 0.62 11.22
C ASP A 313 20.27 -0.75 11.59
N MET A 314 21.35 -1.17 10.92
CA MET A 314 22.04 -2.45 11.19
C MET A 314 22.93 -2.41 12.45
N SER A 315 23.22 -1.21 12.97
CA SER A 315 24.14 -1.00 14.10
C SER A 315 23.43 -0.88 15.45
N MET A 316 22.14 -0.49 15.44
CA MET A 316 21.39 -0.14 16.65
C MET A 316 20.64 -1.35 17.23
N LYS A 317 21.34 -2.20 17.99
CA LYS A 317 20.71 -3.30 18.74
C LYS A 317 19.82 -2.74 19.86
N ALA A 318 18.50 -2.84 19.71
CA ALA A 318 17.55 -2.54 20.78
C ALA A 318 17.62 -3.62 21.88
N ALA A 319 17.56 -3.22 23.14
CA ALA A 319 17.49 -4.12 24.28
C ALA A 319 16.11 -3.99 24.91
N HIS A 320 15.32 -5.07 24.94
CA HIS A 320 14.01 -5.08 25.56
C HIS A 320 14.12 -4.93 27.08
N LYS A 321 14.19 -3.68 27.55
CA LYS A 321 14.00 -3.33 28.96
C LYS A 321 12.76 -2.44 29.07
N THR A 322 11.83 -2.88 29.91
CA THR A 322 10.55 -2.24 30.22
C THR A 322 10.74 -1.06 31.17
N SER A 323 11.50 -0.05 30.76
CA SER A 323 11.57 1.20 31.49
C SER A 323 10.52 2.17 30.96
N LEU A 324 9.56 2.51 31.81
CA LEU A 324 8.52 3.49 31.51
C LEU A 324 9.16 4.89 31.45
N VAL A 325 8.98 5.57 30.32
CA VAL A 325 9.31 6.99 30.17
C VAL A 325 7.99 7.68 29.94
N SER A 326 7.65 8.64 30.79
CA SER A 326 6.49 9.49 30.57
C SER A 326 6.90 10.78 29.86
N GLU A 327 5.94 11.42 29.17
CA GLU A 327 6.14 12.73 28.56
C GLU A 327 6.62 13.75 29.60
N TYR A 328 6.06 13.72 30.81
CA TYR A 328 6.47 14.59 31.90
C TYR A 328 7.94 14.45 32.27
N MET A 329 8.45 13.21 32.39
CA MET A 329 9.86 12.97 32.71
C MET A 329 10.78 13.55 31.63
N LEU A 330 10.38 13.43 30.36
CA LEU A 330 11.14 13.94 29.23
C LEU A 330 11.18 15.47 29.23
N VAL A 331 10.03 16.12 29.41
CA VAL A 331 9.91 17.59 29.48
C VAL A 331 10.70 18.15 30.67
N ASP A 332 10.60 17.53 31.86
CA ASP A 332 11.35 17.95 33.04
C ASP A 332 12.86 17.87 32.81
N ALA A 333 13.34 16.78 32.21
CA ALA A 333 14.77 16.61 31.94
C ALA A 333 15.31 17.62 30.91
N PHE A 334 14.54 17.96 29.87
CA PHE A 334 14.92 19.02 28.92
C PHE A 334 14.87 20.41 29.56
N ASN A 335 13.90 20.69 30.44
CA ASN A 335 13.84 21.97 31.16
C ASN A 335 14.99 22.13 32.18
N GLN A 336 15.50 21.03 32.74
CA GLN A 336 16.62 21.05 33.68
C GLN A 336 18.00 20.91 33.00
N LEU A 337 18.08 20.99 31.67
CA LEU A 337 19.30 20.74 30.90
C LEU A 337 20.49 21.62 31.35
N GLU A 338 20.23 22.89 31.66
CA GLU A 338 21.25 23.85 32.11
C GLU A 338 21.78 23.56 33.53
N LYS A 339 20.95 22.94 34.38
CA LYS A 339 21.27 22.69 35.80
C LYS A 339 21.83 21.29 36.03
N THR A 340 21.26 20.29 35.38
CA THR A 340 21.59 18.88 35.55
C THR A 340 21.53 18.13 34.20
N PRO A 341 22.54 18.27 33.34
CA PRO A 341 22.55 17.64 32.01
C PRO A 341 22.61 16.10 32.06
N SER A 342 23.08 15.51 33.17
CA SER A 342 23.13 14.06 33.38
C SER A 342 21.74 13.41 33.34
N LYS A 343 20.72 14.05 33.92
CA LYS A 343 19.34 13.52 33.90
C LYS A 343 18.81 13.38 32.47
N CYS A 344 19.08 14.37 31.62
CA CYS A 344 18.71 14.32 30.21
C CYS A 344 19.48 13.20 29.48
N ALA A 345 20.78 13.06 29.75
CA ALA A 345 21.59 11.98 29.19
C ALA A 345 21.02 10.59 29.53
N ASP A 346 20.65 10.35 30.79
CA ASP A 346 20.10 9.07 31.25
C ASP A 346 18.78 8.74 30.54
N ILE A 347 17.89 9.74 30.38
CA ILE A 347 16.63 9.55 29.66
C ILE A 347 16.87 9.27 28.18
N LEU A 348 17.76 10.01 27.51
CA LEU A 348 18.08 9.78 26.10
C LEU A 348 18.69 8.39 25.87
N GLN A 349 19.61 7.94 26.73
CA GLN A 349 20.13 6.56 26.68
C GLN A 349 19.03 5.51 26.86
N LEU A 350 18.05 5.80 27.71
CA LEU A 350 16.96 4.90 27.99
C LEU A 350 15.96 4.84 26.82
N LEU A 351 15.73 5.97 26.14
CA LEU A 351 15.02 5.99 24.86
C LEU A 351 15.76 5.17 23.80
N LEU A 352 17.08 5.30 23.66
CA LEU A 352 17.87 4.53 22.70
C LEU A 352 17.75 3.01 22.87
N LYS A 353 17.38 2.52 24.06
CA LYS A 353 17.16 1.08 24.32
C LYS A 353 15.80 0.57 23.83
N LYS A 354 14.79 1.43 23.68
CA LYS A 354 13.43 1.08 23.23
C LYS A 354 13.36 0.80 21.73
N GLU A 355 12.28 0.20 21.24
CA GLU A 355 12.04 0.12 19.80
C GLU A 355 11.73 1.52 19.24
N ALA A 356 12.07 1.78 17.98
CA ALA A 356 11.89 3.11 17.39
C ALA A 356 10.41 3.58 17.41
N ILE A 357 9.49 2.64 17.29
CA ILE A 357 8.04 2.90 17.35
C ILE A 357 7.58 3.43 18.72
N ASP A 358 8.14 2.91 19.81
CA ASP A 358 7.77 3.29 21.18
C ASP A 358 8.28 4.69 21.55
N ILE A 359 9.29 5.18 20.81
CA ILE A 359 9.90 6.50 21.01
C ILE A 359 9.15 7.56 20.20
N TRP A 360 8.52 7.17 19.09
CA TRP A 360 7.87 8.07 18.15
C TRP A 360 6.80 9.02 18.78
N PRO A 361 6.00 8.62 19.79
CA PRO A 361 5.12 9.55 20.52
C PRO A 361 5.83 10.78 21.08
N PHE A 362 7.12 10.67 21.42
CA PHE A 362 7.91 11.76 21.95
C PHE A 362 8.54 12.67 20.88
N ALA A 363 8.37 12.38 19.58
CA ALA A 363 9.04 13.09 18.50
C ALA A 363 8.78 14.61 18.52
N GLU A 364 7.53 15.02 18.75
CA GLU A 364 7.17 16.44 18.82
C GLU A 364 7.86 17.14 19.99
N ILE A 365 7.82 16.54 21.19
CA ILE A 365 8.50 17.05 22.38
C ILE A 365 10.01 17.18 22.13
N ILE A 366 10.65 16.11 21.61
CA ILE A 366 12.10 16.09 21.36
C ILE A 366 12.48 17.21 20.39
N THR A 367 11.77 17.35 19.26
CA THR A 367 12.05 18.40 18.28
C THR A 367 11.80 19.81 18.82
N GLN A 368 10.82 20.00 19.71
CA GLN A 368 10.55 21.29 20.35
C GLN A 368 11.76 21.82 21.15
N PHE A 369 12.50 20.93 21.83
CA PHE A 369 13.69 21.28 22.60
C PHE A 369 14.99 21.35 21.77
N SER A 370 14.90 21.27 20.45
CA SER A 370 16.07 21.30 19.54
C SER A 370 16.95 22.55 19.74
N LYS A 371 16.35 23.72 20.00
CA LYS A 371 17.08 24.96 20.29
C LYS A 371 17.74 24.98 21.67
N ASN A 372 17.17 24.28 22.66
CA ASN A 372 17.73 24.20 24.01
C ASN A 372 19.03 23.38 24.03
N ILE A 373 19.14 22.37 23.17
CA ILE A 373 20.35 21.56 23.01
C ILE A 373 21.54 22.38 22.47
N LEU A 374 21.28 23.52 21.84
CA LEU A 374 22.29 24.44 21.30
C LEU A 374 22.91 25.39 22.35
N ALA A 375 22.47 25.34 23.61
CA ALA A 375 23.03 26.21 24.64
C ALA A 375 24.49 25.86 24.99
N ASP A 376 25.30 26.86 25.30
CA ASP A 376 26.76 26.71 25.50
C ASP A 376 27.13 25.82 26.70
N ASN A 377 26.21 25.64 27.65
CA ASN A 377 26.39 24.81 28.85
C ASN A 377 26.01 23.34 28.64
N VAL A 378 25.54 22.94 27.45
CA VAL A 378 25.13 21.57 27.18
C VAL A 378 26.35 20.71 26.83
N PRO A 379 26.64 19.64 27.58
CA PRO A 379 27.77 18.78 27.28
C PRO A 379 27.62 18.10 25.92
N ARG A 380 28.75 17.96 25.21
CA ARG A 380 28.79 17.31 23.89
C ARG A 380 28.15 15.92 23.88
N TYR A 381 28.36 15.15 24.95
CA TYR A 381 27.78 13.83 25.12
C TYR A 381 26.24 13.82 25.01
N VAL A 382 25.57 14.83 25.59
CA VAL A 382 24.10 14.95 25.53
C VAL A 382 23.65 15.31 24.12
N GLN A 383 24.40 16.17 23.42
CA GLN A 383 24.12 16.53 22.03
C GLN A 383 24.25 15.32 21.09
N ASP A 384 25.26 14.47 21.29
CA ASP A 384 25.44 13.24 20.52
C ASP A 384 24.32 12.22 20.80
N LEU A 385 23.92 12.03 22.06
CA LEU A 385 22.76 11.20 22.41
C LEU A 385 21.45 11.72 21.79
N TYR A 386 21.23 13.04 21.81
CA TYR A 386 20.07 13.65 21.19
C TYR A 386 20.03 13.37 19.68
N LYS A 387 21.19 13.50 19.01
CA LYS A 387 21.35 13.17 17.60
C LYS A 387 21.01 11.70 17.32
N ASP A 388 21.52 10.77 18.12
CA ASP A 388 21.25 9.34 17.94
C ASP A 388 19.76 9.01 18.14
N VAL A 389 19.10 9.65 19.12
CA VAL A 389 17.64 9.51 19.32
C VAL A 389 16.87 10.06 18.11
N TRP A 390 17.30 11.19 17.56
CA TRP A 390 16.70 11.76 16.35
C TRP A 390 16.83 10.82 15.14
N PHE A 391 18.00 10.22 14.92
CA PHE A 391 18.18 9.24 13.84
C PHE A 391 17.32 7.99 14.05
N LYS A 392 17.15 7.55 15.30
CA LYS A 392 16.24 6.45 15.62
C LYS A 392 14.79 6.79 15.30
N LEU A 393 14.33 8.00 15.60
CA LEU A 393 13.02 8.50 15.19
C LEU A 393 12.90 8.55 13.65
N ASN A 394 13.96 8.95 12.95
CA ASN A 394 14.03 9.03 11.49
C ASN A 394 13.85 7.67 10.78
N SER A 395 13.94 6.54 11.50
CA SER A 395 13.63 5.20 10.96
C SER A 395 12.13 4.94 10.79
N VAL A 396 11.26 5.67 11.52
CA VAL A 396 9.81 5.41 11.57
C VAL A 396 9.04 6.24 10.55
N LEU A 397 8.97 7.56 10.77
CA LEU A 397 8.18 8.52 9.99
C LEU A 397 9.05 9.75 9.60
N PRO A 398 10.06 9.55 8.73
CA PRO A 398 11.08 10.55 8.44
C PRO A 398 10.50 11.90 7.95
N ARG A 399 9.55 11.89 7.01
CA ARG A 399 8.96 13.13 6.46
C ARG A 399 8.31 14.01 7.53
N ARG A 400 7.56 13.42 8.46
CA ARG A 400 6.98 14.13 9.60
C ARG A 400 8.06 14.66 10.54
N LEU A 401 9.11 13.87 10.80
CA LEU A 401 10.24 14.30 11.62
C LEU A 401 10.93 15.52 11.03
N TRP A 402 11.16 15.53 9.71
CA TRP A 402 11.81 16.63 9.00
C TRP A 402 11.00 17.91 9.11
N VAL A 403 9.69 17.84 8.89
CA VAL A 403 8.77 18.98 9.07
C VAL A 403 8.84 19.51 10.50
N LEU A 404 8.77 18.64 11.51
CA LEU A 404 8.90 19.04 12.92
C LEU A 404 10.26 19.66 13.25
N THR A 405 11.32 19.15 12.62
CA THR A 405 12.69 19.64 12.82
C THR A 405 12.87 21.03 12.22
N VAL A 406 12.43 21.24 10.97
CA VAL A 406 12.37 22.57 10.33
C VAL A 406 11.53 23.51 11.18
N LYS A 407 10.33 23.04 11.60
CA LYS A 407 9.38 23.79 12.44
C LYS A 407 10.03 24.31 13.74
N ASN A 408 10.89 23.56 14.38
CA ASN A 408 11.44 24.00 15.66
C ASN A 408 12.77 24.74 15.54
N LEU A 409 13.57 24.48 14.50
CA LEU A 409 14.87 25.12 14.33
C LEU A 409 14.82 26.49 13.62
N VAL A 410 13.87 26.73 12.72
CA VAL A 410 13.79 28.00 11.95
C VAL A 410 13.01 29.08 12.71
N GLY A 411 11.90 28.73 13.38
CA GLY A 411 11.20 29.61 14.33
C GLY A 411 10.23 30.65 13.74
N ASP A 412 10.50 31.21 12.56
CA ASP A 412 9.65 32.26 11.96
C ASP A 412 8.65 31.67 10.93
N TYR A 413 7.43 31.39 11.38
CA TYR A 413 6.34 30.79 10.56
C TYR A 413 5.32 31.80 10.01
N SER A 414 5.49 33.10 10.27
CA SER A 414 4.48 34.12 9.95
C SER A 414 4.13 34.22 8.46
N GLY A 415 4.89 33.59 7.56
CA GLY A 415 4.61 33.50 6.12
C GLY A 415 4.45 32.10 5.52
N LEU A 416 4.57 31.01 6.29
CA LEU A 416 4.50 29.64 5.75
C LEU A 416 3.22 28.93 6.21
N THR A 417 2.20 28.94 5.35
CA THR A 417 0.97 28.16 5.52
C THR A 417 1.19 26.65 5.35
N ARG A 418 2.37 26.23 4.85
CA ARG A 418 2.76 24.83 4.65
C ARG A 418 4.28 24.72 4.63
N ILE A 419 4.87 23.91 5.52
CA ILE A 419 6.30 23.55 5.44
C ILE A 419 6.37 22.33 4.53
N ASP A 420 6.35 22.53 3.21
CA ASP A 420 6.67 21.46 2.28
C ASP A 420 8.18 21.46 2.03
N VAL A 421 8.84 20.51 2.71
CA VAL A 421 10.29 20.33 2.67
C VAL A 421 10.79 20.06 1.23
N ALA A 422 9.91 19.62 0.33
CA ALA A 422 10.25 19.38 -1.07
C ALA A 422 10.12 20.63 -1.97
N GLU A 423 9.31 21.63 -1.60
CA GLU A 423 9.15 22.86 -2.39
C GLU A 423 10.31 23.84 -2.17
N ASP A 424 10.75 24.03 -0.92
CA ASP A 424 11.93 24.84 -0.59
C ASP A 424 12.91 24.06 0.31
N PRO A 425 13.79 23.23 -0.30
CA PRO A 425 14.79 22.47 0.45
C PRO A 425 15.76 23.31 1.27
N LEU A 426 16.03 24.55 0.86
CA LEU A 426 17.03 25.42 1.47
C LEU A 426 16.49 26.11 2.73
N GLN A 427 15.18 26.02 3.01
CA GLN A 427 14.57 26.61 4.20
C GLN A 427 15.27 26.19 5.50
N ILE A 428 15.69 24.92 5.61
CA ILE A 428 16.37 24.41 6.81
C ILE A 428 17.73 25.09 7.07
N MET A 429 18.36 25.69 6.06
CA MET A 429 19.60 26.45 6.22
C MET A 429 19.38 27.82 6.88
N ARG A 430 18.12 28.30 6.95
CA ARG A 430 17.75 29.50 7.70
C ARG A 430 17.50 29.21 9.19
N CYS A 431 18.04 28.10 9.70
CA CYS A 431 17.94 27.73 11.11
C CYS A 431 18.79 28.63 12.02
N ASP A 432 18.58 28.50 13.34
CA ASP A 432 19.37 29.16 14.38
C ASP A 432 20.88 29.06 14.12
N GLU A 433 21.58 30.21 14.08
CA GLU A 433 23.01 30.28 13.72
C GLU A 433 23.91 29.42 14.60
N ARG A 434 23.49 29.13 15.85
CA ARG A 434 24.25 28.27 16.78
C ARG A 434 24.38 26.84 16.27
N VAL A 435 23.48 26.39 15.39
CA VAL A 435 23.56 25.07 14.76
C VAL A 435 24.89 24.88 14.02
N TYR A 436 25.40 25.91 13.34
CA TYR A 436 26.66 25.83 12.59
C TYR A 436 27.90 25.59 13.47
N ARG A 437 27.78 25.82 14.79
CA ARG A 437 28.81 25.53 15.78
C ARG A 437 28.58 24.21 16.53
N CYS A 438 27.42 23.58 16.36
CA CYS A 438 27.01 22.38 17.06
C CYS A 438 26.96 21.18 16.10
N ALA A 439 28.08 20.46 15.96
CA ALA A 439 28.19 19.38 14.97
C ALA A 439 27.10 18.28 15.01
N PRO A 440 26.53 17.84 16.16
CA PRO A 440 25.48 16.82 16.19
C PRO A 440 24.18 17.34 15.59
N ILE A 441 23.80 18.58 15.91
CA ILE A 441 22.60 19.21 15.35
C ILE A 441 22.83 19.61 13.89
N PHE A 442 24.03 20.05 13.54
CA PHE A 442 24.39 20.31 12.15
C PHE A 442 24.29 19.04 11.29
N ALA A 443 24.70 17.88 11.82
CA ALA A 443 24.51 16.59 11.14
C ALA A 443 23.03 16.28 10.88
N ILE A 444 22.13 16.58 11.83
CA ILE A 444 20.68 16.48 11.61
C ILE A 444 20.23 17.41 10.48
N VAL A 445 20.64 18.68 10.50
CA VAL A 445 20.29 19.67 9.46
C VAL A 445 20.78 19.23 8.09
N LEU A 446 22.02 18.75 7.97
CA LEU A 446 22.55 18.21 6.72
C LEU A 446 21.76 16.98 6.25
N ARG A 447 21.33 16.11 7.17
CA ARG A 447 20.52 14.95 6.84
C ARG A 447 19.17 15.36 6.27
N VAL A 448 18.48 16.29 6.93
CA VAL A 448 17.22 16.87 6.44
C VAL A 448 17.43 17.51 5.07
N LEU A 449 18.41 18.40 4.92
CA LEU A 449 18.72 19.09 3.66
C LEU A 449 18.93 18.11 2.49
N ARG A 450 19.75 17.07 2.68
CA ARG A 450 20.00 16.04 1.65
C ARG A 450 18.71 15.35 1.23
N ALA A 451 17.87 15.00 2.20
CA ALA A 451 16.59 14.37 1.94
C ALA A 451 15.61 15.32 1.24
N SER A 452 15.56 16.60 1.65
CA SER A 452 14.78 17.67 1.02
C SER A 452 15.16 17.86 -0.44
N LEU A 453 16.46 17.97 -0.75
CA LEU A 453 16.98 18.13 -2.11
C LEU A 453 16.64 16.90 -2.98
N ALA A 454 16.79 15.70 -2.43
CA ALA A 454 16.40 14.47 -3.12
C ALA A 454 14.89 14.40 -3.37
N SER A 455 14.07 14.87 -2.43
CA SER A 455 12.61 14.94 -2.56
C SER A 455 12.19 15.96 -3.61
N SER A 456 12.74 17.17 -3.56
CA SER A 456 12.48 18.25 -4.52
C SER A 456 12.81 17.81 -5.95
N ARG A 457 13.99 17.22 -6.14
CA ARG A 457 14.40 16.65 -7.43
C ARG A 457 13.39 15.61 -7.95
N SER A 458 12.96 14.68 -7.09
CA SER A 458 11.98 13.66 -7.47
C SER A 458 10.63 14.27 -7.86
N GLN A 459 10.14 15.24 -7.08
CA GLN A 459 8.88 15.94 -7.32
C GLN A 459 8.91 16.73 -8.63
N LEU A 460 10.01 17.41 -8.95
CA LEU A 460 10.18 18.12 -10.21
C LEU A 460 10.12 17.18 -11.43
N TYR A 461 10.80 16.03 -11.36
CA TYR A 461 10.72 15.02 -12.42
C TYR A 461 9.33 14.41 -12.55
N GLN A 462 8.68 14.07 -11.44
CA GLN A 462 7.30 13.56 -11.44
C GLN A 462 6.31 14.58 -11.99
N HIS A 463 6.47 15.86 -11.63
CA HIS A 463 5.64 16.96 -12.13
C HIS A 463 5.78 17.15 -13.65
N LEU A 464 6.99 16.97 -14.19
CA LEU A 464 7.21 17.02 -15.63
C LEU A 464 6.51 15.84 -16.32
N GLN A 465 6.72 14.62 -15.80
CA GLN A 465 6.11 13.40 -16.35
C GLN A 465 4.57 13.42 -16.29
N SER A 466 4.00 13.97 -15.21
CA SER A 466 2.54 14.03 -15.04
C SER A 466 1.86 15.08 -15.92
N HIS A 467 2.61 16.05 -16.44
CA HIS A 467 2.10 17.14 -17.28
C HIS A 467 2.78 17.17 -18.66
N PRO A 468 2.57 16.11 -19.48
CA PRO A 468 3.10 16.07 -20.83
C PRO A 468 2.43 17.15 -21.69
N ARG A 469 3.22 17.84 -22.53
CA ARG A 469 2.68 18.76 -23.54
C ARG A 469 2.14 17.97 -24.73
N LEU A 470 0.93 18.30 -25.15
CA LEU A 470 0.28 17.70 -26.31
C LEU A 470 0.04 18.76 -27.38
N ASP A 471 0.29 18.41 -28.63
CA ASP A 471 -0.10 19.20 -29.79
C ASP A 471 -1.63 19.18 -29.97
N PRO A 472 -2.20 20.09 -30.78
CA PRO A 472 -3.63 20.10 -31.12
C PRO A 472 -4.14 18.75 -31.68
N ASN A 473 -3.24 17.94 -32.25
CA ASN A 473 -3.52 16.60 -32.77
C ASN A 473 -3.40 15.49 -31.71
N GLY A 474 -3.16 15.82 -30.44
CA GLY A 474 -3.01 14.86 -29.33
C GLY A 474 -1.69 14.09 -29.31
N GLN A 475 -0.69 14.51 -30.10
CA GLN A 475 0.66 13.93 -30.11
C GLN A 475 1.54 14.62 -29.07
N ALA A 476 2.46 13.86 -28.46
CA ALA A 476 3.40 14.41 -27.49
C ALA A 476 4.39 15.37 -28.18
N VAL A 477 4.47 16.60 -27.67
CA VAL A 477 5.44 17.59 -28.11
C VAL A 477 6.78 17.30 -27.43
N ASN A 478 7.88 17.49 -28.14
CA ASN A 478 9.22 17.43 -27.55
C ASN A 478 9.34 18.44 -26.40
N ASP A 479 9.57 17.96 -25.18
CA ASP A 479 9.61 18.79 -23.96
C ASP A 479 11.04 19.07 -23.47
N ALA A 480 12.02 19.00 -24.38
CA ALA A 480 13.45 19.16 -24.09
C ALA A 480 13.78 20.47 -23.35
N GLU A 481 13.12 21.58 -23.67
CA GLU A 481 13.32 22.87 -22.98
C GLU A 481 12.89 22.79 -21.50
N ARG A 482 11.75 22.16 -21.19
CA ARG A 482 11.30 22.00 -19.79
C ARG A 482 12.20 21.02 -19.02
N GLU A 483 12.70 19.98 -19.68
CA GLU A 483 13.70 19.07 -19.10
C GLU A 483 15.01 19.81 -18.81
N GLU A 484 15.45 20.71 -19.69
CA GLU A 484 16.63 21.54 -19.47
C GLU A 484 16.43 22.55 -18.34
N MET A 485 15.30 23.27 -18.31
CA MET A 485 14.95 24.17 -17.20
C MET A 485 14.89 23.44 -15.86
N CYS A 486 14.29 22.24 -15.82
CA CYS A 486 14.25 21.40 -14.64
C CYS A 486 15.66 21.04 -14.16
N ARG A 487 16.53 20.59 -15.07
CA ARG A 487 17.93 20.28 -14.76
C ARG A 487 18.71 21.50 -14.27
N ALA A 488 18.51 22.66 -14.89
CA ALA A 488 19.15 23.91 -14.49
C ALA A 488 18.70 24.36 -13.09
N LEU A 489 17.40 24.25 -12.78
CA LEU A 489 16.86 24.55 -11.45
C LEU A 489 17.47 23.62 -10.38
N ILE A 490 17.51 22.31 -10.64
CA ILE A 490 18.13 21.34 -9.72
C ILE A 490 19.61 21.67 -9.51
N ALA A 491 20.34 21.99 -10.58
CA ALA A 491 21.77 22.34 -10.49
C ALA A 491 21.99 23.62 -9.68
N ALA A 492 21.14 24.64 -9.88
CA ALA A 492 21.19 25.87 -9.10
C ALA A 492 20.89 25.61 -7.61
N GLN A 493 19.86 24.81 -7.30
CA GLN A 493 19.51 24.43 -5.92
C GLN A 493 20.63 23.70 -5.18
N VAL A 494 21.40 22.86 -5.88
CA VAL A 494 22.54 22.12 -5.29
C VAL A 494 23.79 23.01 -5.13
N SER A 495 23.89 24.06 -5.94
CA SER A 495 25.04 24.99 -5.92
C SER A 495 24.91 26.09 -4.86
N LEU A 496 23.67 26.44 -4.51
CA LEU A 496 23.32 27.33 -3.39
C LEU A 496 23.43 26.58 -2.06
#